data_AF-U1LPJ1-F1
#
_entry.id   AF-U1LPJ1-F1
#
_cell.length_a   1.000
_cell.length_b   1.000
_cell.length_c   1.000
_cell.angle_alpha   90.00
_cell.angle_beta   90.00
_cell.angle_gamma   90.00
#
_symmetry.space_group_name_H-M   'P 1'
#
loop_
_entity.id
_entity.type
_entity.pdbx_description
1 polymer ?
#
loop_
_entity_poly.entity_id
_entity_poly.type
_entity_poly.pdbx_seq_one_letter_code
_entity_poly.pdbx_strand_id
1 'polypeptide(L)'
;MDVMLDLERLKQARTSLGSAVESFKGASSFNNDLERAVAEPDDRSSLRRKVSDFESDWNGRRGDLTEMLEEIHKGIDTIITEWDRWDTETAAELEPTGTVR
;
A
#
# COMPACT_ATOMS: atom_id res chain seq x y z
N MET A 1 10.42 25.67 -6.53
CA MET A 1 9.66 24.40 -6.44
C MET A 1 8.31 24.78 -5.86
N ASP A 2 7.24 24.41 -6.55
CA ASP A 2 5.87 24.85 -6.29
C ASP A 2 5.21 23.86 -5.32
N VAL A 3 4.91 24.30 -4.10
CA VAL A 3 4.37 23.45 -3.01
C VAL A 3 3.09 22.72 -3.44
N MET A 4 2.28 23.34 -4.29
CA MET A 4 1.06 22.71 -4.83
C MET A 4 1.38 21.55 -5.76
N LEU A 5 2.39 21.70 -6.63
CA LEU A 5 2.85 20.63 -7.53
C LEU A 5 3.38 19.42 -6.74
N ASP A 6 4.05 19.66 -5.63
CA ASP A 6 4.56 18.58 -4.78
C ASP A 6 3.44 17.86 -4.02
N LEU A 7 2.42 18.58 -3.54
CA LEU A 7 1.23 17.96 -2.94
C LEU A 7 0.44 17.10 -3.94
N GLU A 8 0.30 17.57 -5.19
CA GLU A 8 -0.36 16.79 -6.23
C GLU A 8 0.40 15.49 -6.54
N ARG A 9 1.74 15.55 -6.58
CA ARG A 9 2.59 14.36 -6.71
C ARG A 9 2.42 13.40 -5.53
N LEU A 10 2.31 13.91 -4.30
CA LEU A 10 2.03 13.09 -3.12
C LEU A 10 0.66 12.40 -3.23
N LYS A 11 -0.37 13.12 -3.71
CA LYS A 11 -1.71 12.55 -3.95
C LYS A 11 -1.65 11.42 -5.00
N GLN A 12 -0.89 11.60 -6.09
CA GLN A 12 -0.67 10.57 -7.10
C GLN A 12 0.11 9.35 -6.55
N ALA A 13 1.13 9.59 -5.74
CA ALA A 13 1.92 8.54 -5.10
C ALA A 13 1.07 7.72 -4.12
N ARG A 14 0.22 8.37 -3.33
CA ARG A 14 -0.76 7.71 -2.43
C ARG A 14 -1.64 6.74 -3.20
N THR A 15 -2.28 7.20 -4.29
CA THR A 15 -3.14 6.34 -5.12
C THR A 15 -2.36 5.15 -5.68
N SER A 16 -1.17 5.38 -6.24
CA SER A 16 -0.35 4.33 -6.84
C SER A 16 0.09 3.28 -5.82
N LEU A 17 0.49 3.72 -4.62
CA LEU A 17 0.85 2.84 -3.51
C LEU A 17 -0.35 2.04 -3.00
N GLY A 18 -1.53 2.66 -2.90
CA GLY A 18 -2.77 1.97 -2.53
C GLY A 18 -3.08 0.82 -3.51
N SER A 19 -3.01 1.07 -4.82
CA SER A 19 -3.21 0.02 -5.83
C SER A 19 -2.15 -1.08 -5.78
N ALA A 20 -0.89 -0.73 -5.47
CA ALA A 20 0.17 -1.72 -5.29
C ALA A 20 -0.13 -2.63 -4.09
N VAL A 21 -0.49 -2.05 -2.93
CA VAL A 21 -0.87 -2.80 -1.72
C VAL A 21 -2.03 -3.76 -2.01
N GLU A 22 -3.09 -3.30 -2.68
CA GLU A 22 -4.23 -4.16 -3.05
C GLU A 22 -3.81 -5.32 -3.97
N SER A 23 -2.95 -5.04 -4.96
CA SER A 23 -2.43 -6.06 -5.87
C SER A 23 -1.61 -7.11 -5.12
N PHE A 24 -0.75 -6.69 -4.19
CA PHE A 24 0.03 -7.60 -3.34
C PHE A 24 -0.86 -8.42 -2.39
N LYS A 25 -1.94 -7.85 -1.86
CA LYS A 25 -2.92 -8.61 -1.06
C LYS A 25 -3.63 -9.68 -1.90
N GLY A 26 -4.05 -9.35 -3.12
CA GLY A 26 -4.69 -10.30 -4.03
C GLY A 26 -3.79 -11.46 -4.48
N ALA A 27 -2.49 -11.20 -4.68
CA ALA A 27 -1.53 -12.19 -5.16
C ALA A 27 -1.28 -13.37 -4.20
N SER A 28 -1.64 -13.26 -2.91
CA SER A 28 -1.51 -14.41 -1.99
C SER A 28 -2.44 -15.57 -2.33
N SER A 29 -3.60 -15.27 -2.91
CA SER A 29 -4.61 -16.30 -3.18
C SER A 29 -4.14 -17.32 -4.22
N PHE A 30 -3.38 -16.87 -5.22
CA PHE A 30 -2.88 -17.72 -6.29
C PHE A 30 -1.75 -18.66 -5.84
N ASN A 31 -0.86 -18.18 -4.97
CA ASN A 31 0.29 -18.97 -4.57
C ASN A 31 -0.02 -20.03 -3.51
N ASN A 32 -1.10 -19.91 -2.72
CA ASN A 32 -1.42 -20.90 -1.67
C ASN A 32 -1.91 -22.27 -2.21
N ASP A 33 -2.09 -22.40 -3.52
CA ASP A 33 -2.61 -23.61 -4.16
C ASP A 33 -1.58 -24.31 -5.05
N LEU A 34 -0.35 -23.81 -5.16
CA LEU A 34 0.67 -24.35 -6.06
C LEU A 34 1.17 -25.72 -5.57
N GLU A 35 1.37 -25.90 -4.27
CA GLU A 35 1.75 -27.14 -3.63
C GLU A 35 0.69 -28.21 -3.86
N ARG A 36 -0.59 -27.82 -3.76
CA ARG A 36 -1.73 -28.70 -4.02
C ARG A 36 -1.82 -29.14 -5.46
N ALA A 37 -1.34 -28.31 -6.39
CA ALA A 37 -1.25 -28.67 -7.80
C ALA A 37 -0.11 -29.65 -8.10
N VAL A 38 0.87 -29.82 -7.20
CA VAL A 38 1.98 -30.77 -7.36
C VAL A 38 1.63 -32.11 -6.72
N ALA A 39 1.41 -33.11 -7.57
CA ALA A 39 1.18 -34.50 -7.14
C ALA A 39 2.45 -35.16 -6.57
N GLU A 40 2.26 -36.32 -5.94
CA GLU A 40 3.33 -37.16 -5.38
C GLU A 40 3.45 -38.49 -6.14
N PRO A 41 4.04 -38.51 -7.35
CA PRO A 41 4.26 -39.76 -8.08
C PRO A 41 5.31 -40.62 -7.37
N ASP A 42 5.07 -41.93 -7.28
CA ASP A 42 5.96 -42.90 -6.62
C ASP A 42 6.37 -42.50 -5.20
N ASP A 43 5.46 -41.90 -4.41
CA ASP A 43 5.69 -41.36 -3.07
C ASP A 43 6.81 -40.28 -3.01
N ARG A 44 7.20 -39.71 -4.15
CA ARG A 44 8.26 -38.69 -4.24
C ARG A 44 7.70 -37.30 -3.98
N SER A 45 7.80 -36.86 -2.73
CA SER A 45 7.35 -35.52 -2.30
C SER A 45 8.41 -34.41 -2.40
N SER A 46 9.57 -34.66 -3.04
CA SER A 46 10.67 -33.68 -3.08
C SER A 46 10.34 -32.38 -3.84
N LEU A 47 9.61 -32.48 -4.95
CA LEU A 47 9.15 -31.31 -5.70
C LEU A 47 8.08 -30.55 -4.94
N ARG A 48 7.10 -31.28 -4.38
CA ARG A 48 6.04 -30.70 -3.55
C ARG A 48 6.62 -29.94 -2.35
N ARG A 49 7.60 -30.50 -1.63
CA ARG A 49 8.29 -29.82 -0.53
C ARG A 49 8.98 -28.53 -0.96
N LYS A 50 9.70 -28.54 -2.09
CA LYS A 50 10.32 -27.31 -2.62
C LYS A 50 9.30 -26.24 -2.98
N VAL A 51 8.12 -26.65 -3.48
CA VAL A 51 7.03 -25.73 -3.76
C VAL A 51 6.45 -25.17 -2.46
N SER A 52 6.23 -26.00 -1.45
CA SER A 52 5.80 -25.57 -0.11
C SER A 52 6.77 -24.55 0.51
N ASP A 53 8.08 -24.82 0.44
CA ASP A 53 9.12 -23.91 0.92
C ASP A 53 9.07 -22.56 0.17
N PHE A 54 8.92 -22.61 -1.16
CA PHE A 54 8.77 -21.40 -1.98
C PHE A 54 7.51 -20.61 -1.63
N GLU A 55 6.36 -21.27 -1.44
CA GLU A 55 5.11 -20.61 -1.05
C GLU A 55 5.25 -19.90 0.28
N SER A 56 5.85 -20.57 1.27
CA SER A 56 6.09 -20.02 2.61
C SER A 56 7.00 -18.78 2.54
N ASP A 57 8.14 -18.90 1.87
CA ASP A 57 9.11 -17.80 1.71
C ASP A 57 8.50 -16.61 0.94
N TRP A 58 7.75 -16.89 -0.13
CA TRP A 58 7.05 -15.88 -0.90
C TRP A 58 6.00 -15.16 -0.03
N ASN A 59 5.19 -15.91 0.71
CA ASN A 59 4.15 -15.35 1.56
C ASN A 59 4.74 -14.47 2.66
N GLY A 60 5.84 -14.88 3.29
CA GLY A 60 6.56 -14.07 4.27
C GLY A 60 7.07 -12.76 3.67
N ARG A 61 7.90 -12.83 2.62
CA ARG A 61 8.47 -11.65 1.97
C ARG A 61 7.42 -10.69 1.44
N ARG A 62 6.31 -11.22 0.92
CA ARG A 62 5.17 -10.43 0.44
C ARG A 62 4.46 -9.74 1.61
N GLY A 63 4.31 -10.43 2.74
CA GLY A 63 3.78 -9.84 3.98
C GLY A 63 4.60 -8.63 4.40
N ASP A 64 5.92 -8.83 4.55
CA ASP A 64 6.87 -7.77 4.94
C ASP A 64 6.81 -6.57 3.98
N LEU A 65 6.81 -6.83 2.66
CA LEU A 65 6.72 -5.76 1.67
C LEU A 65 5.37 -5.02 1.72
N THR A 66 4.28 -5.75 1.97
CA THR A 66 2.94 -5.15 2.09
C THR A 66 2.90 -4.21 3.30
N GLU A 67 3.44 -4.64 4.44
CA GLU A 67 3.51 -3.83 5.66
C GLU A 67 4.33 -2.54 5.42
N MET A 68 5.52 -2.65 4.80
CA MET A 68 6.32 -1.47 4.46
C MET A 68 5.60 -0.50 3.52
N LEU A 69 4.88 -1.02 2.51
CA LEU A 69 4.12 -0.17 1.59
C LEU A 69 2.93 0.52 2.28
N GLU A 70 2.27 -0.16 3.22
CA GLU A 70 1.21 0.42 4.04
C GLU A 70 1.72 1.53 4.96
N GLU A 71 2.89 1.36 5.57
CA GLU A 71 3.53 2.39 6.39
C GLU A 71 3.85 3.65 5.58
N ILE A 72 4.42 3.49 4.38
CA ILE A 72 4.72 4.63 3.48
C ILE A 72 3.42 5.30 3.05
N HIS A 73 2.40 4.52 2.67
CA HIS A 73 1.09 5.04 2.30
C HIS A 73 0.49 5.87 3.43
N LYS A 74 0.52 5.37 4.68
CA LYS A 74 0.05 6.08 5.86
C LYS A 74 0.83 7.38 6.13
N GLY A 75 2.15 7.37 5.91
CA GLY A 75 2.98 8.57 6.01
C GLY A 75 2.54 9.66 5.03
N ILE A 76 2.35 9.29 3.75
CA ILE A 76 1.89 10.22 2.71
C ILE A 76 0.47 10.72 3.01
N ASP A 77 -0.43 9.84 3.45
CA ASP A 77 -1.80 10.19 3.84
C ASP A 77 -1.84 11.20 4.99
N THR A 78 -0.99 11.00 6.00
CA THR A 78 -0.83 11.95 7.11
C THR A 78 -0.39 13.33 6.61
N ILE A 79 0.63 13.39 5.74
CA ILE A 79 1.14 14.66 5.21
C ILE A 79 0.04 15.42 4.44
N ILE A 80 -0.69 14.71 3.56
CA ILE A 80 -1.77 15.32 2.78
C ILE A 80 -2.88 15.84 3.70
N THR A 81 -3.27 15.03 4.69
CA THR A 81 -4.36 15.38 5.63
C THR A 81 -4.00 16.61 6.48
N GLU A 82 -2.78 16.66 7.01
CA GLU A 82 -2.32 17.82 7.80
C GLU A 82 -2.21 19.09 6.94
N TRP A 83 -1.82 18.95 5.67
CA TRP A 83 -1.78 20.09 4.75
C TRP A 83 -3.19 20.61 4.44
N ASP A 84 -4.13 19.72 4.07
CA ASP A 84 -5.52 20.10 3.78
C ASP A 84 -6.20 20.71 5.04
N ARG A 85 -5.86 20.22 6.24
CA ARG A 85 -6.28 20.80 7.52
C ARG A 85 -5.74 22.21 7.71
N TRP A 86 -4.43 22.39 7.52
CA TRP A 86 -3.77 23.69 7.64
C TRP A 86 -4.35 24.72 6.66
N ASP A 87 -4.59 24.32 5.40
CA ASP A 87 -5.17 25.18 4.37
C ASP A 87 -6.57 25.65 4.77
N THR A 88 -7.41 24.72 5.25
CA THR A 88 -8.76 25.01 5.74
C THR A 88 -8.77 25.96 6.93
N GLU A 89 -7.91 25.69 7.94
CA GLU A 89 -7.79 26.53 9.14
C GLU A 89 -7.31 27.94 8.78
N THR A 90 -6.29 28.04 7.93
CA THR A 90 -5.73 29.33 7.49
C THR A 90 -6.74 30.12 6.66
N ALA A 91 -7.50 29.46 5.77
CA ALA A 91 -8.56 30.11 5.00
C ALA A 91 -9.65 30.70 5.91
N ALA A 92 -10.06 29.95 6.94
CA ALA A 92 -11.04 30.42 7.92
C ALA A 92 -10.54 31.61 8.76
N GLU A 93 -9.23 31.66 9.08
CA GLU A 93 -8.61 32.80 9.76
C GLU A 93 -8.48 34.05 8.86
N LEU A 94 -8.35 33.85 7.55
CA LEU A 94 -8.18 34.92 6.57
C LEU A 94 -9.49 35.43 5.97
N GLU A 95 -10.60 34.70 6.10
CA GLU A 95 -11.94 35.23 5.82
C GLU A 95 -12.22 36.39 6.78
N PRO A 96 -12.29 37.65 6.30
CA PRO A 96 -12.44 38.78 7.20
C PRO A 96 -13.81 38.69 7.88
N THR A 97 -13.81 38.89 9.19
CA THR A 97 -14.96 39.35 9.98
C THR A 97 -15.41 40.71 9.42
N GLY A 98 -16.07 40.67 8.26
CA GLY A 98 -16.14 41.78 7.32
C GLY A 98 -17.50 41.88 6.64
N THR A 99 -18.58 41.68 7.40
CA THR A 99 -19.84 42.36 7.13
C THR A 99 -20.20 43.17 8.36
N VAL A 100 -19.54 44.33 8.48
CA VAL A 100 -20.10 45.48 9.19
C VAL A 100 -20.35 46.55 8.15
N ARG A 101 -21.58 46.58 7.64
CA ARG A 101 -22.32 47.81 7.31
C ARG A 101 -23.78 47.48 7.00
#